data_AF-A0A2V6M0H9-F1
#
_entry.id   AF-A0A2V6M0H9-F1
#
_cell.length_a   1.000
_cell.length_b   1.000
_cell.length_c   1.000
_cell.angle_alpha   90.00
_cell.angle_beta   90.00
_cell.angle_gamma   90.00
#
_symmetry.space_group_name_H-M   'P 1'
#
loop_
_entity.id
_entity.type
_entity.pdbx_description
1 polymer ?
#
loop_
_entity_poly.entity_id
_entity_poly.type
_entity_poly.pdbx_seq_one_letter_code
_entity_poly.pdbx_strand_id
1 'polypeptide(L)'
;MLRALIEGCGTDAADPSVLMTHLNAEFTKILRQTGTVLFATAFYSVLDSDQGELRYARAGHPYPFHVQRRAGTVAPLPGIEGATGPALGLLDSASYGNSRVLLEPGDWVLLFTDGWIGCWPRLTGLRAANPLWTTSVWSPPSCRCGLRLTCD
;
A
#
# COMPACT_ATOMS: atom_id res chain seq x y z
N MET A 1 0.75 11.06 12.30
CA MET A 1 1.12 12.26 11.51
C MET A 1 0.54 12.18 10.09
N LEU A 2 0.92 11.20 9.26
CA LEU A 2 0.42 11.10 7.87
C LEU A 2 -1.11 11.03 7.73
N ARG A 3 -1.81 10.30 8.62
CA ARG A 3 -3.28 10.24 8.61
C ARG A 3 -3.96 11.62 8.68
N ALA A 4 -3.45 12.51 9.54
CA ALA A 4 -4.02 13.85 9.70
C ALA A 4 -3.81 14.71 8.43
N LEU A 5 -2.69 14.52 7.74
CA LEU A 5 -2.41 15.20 6.47
C LEU A 5 -3.40 14.75 5.38
N ILE A 6 -3.69 13.45 5.30
CA ILE A 6 -4.66 12.91 4.34
C ILE A 6 -6.07 13.46 4.62
N GLU A 7 -6.49 13.50 5.89
CA GLU A 7 -7.80 14.04 6.29
C GLU A 7 -7.94 15.54 5.93
N GLY A 8 -6.82 16.28 5.88
CA GLY A 8 -6.79 17.70 5.48
C GLY A 8 -6.80 17.95 3.96
N CYS A 9 -6.59 16.92 3.12
CA CYS A 9 -6.44 17.08 1.66
C CYS A 9 -7.77 17.19 0.89
N GLY A 10 -8.93 17.04 1.54
CA GLY A 10 -10.24 17.31 0.92
C GLY A 10 -10.46 16.59 -0.41
N THR A 11 -10.73 17.34 -1.47
CA THR A 11 -11.00 16.83 -2.83
C THR A 11 -9.80 16.22 -3.53
N ASP A 12 -8.57 16.55 -3.12
CA ASP A 12 -7.34 15.99 -3.70
C ASP A 12 -7.27 14.47 -3.51
N ALA A 13 -7.97 13.95 -2.50
CA ALA A 13 -8.06 12.51 -2.24
C ALA A 13 -8.61 11.69 -3.42
N ALA A 14 -9.32 12.32 -4.37
CA ALA A 14 -9.81 11.64 -5.58
C ALA A 14 -8.73 11.40 -6.64
N ASP A 15 -7.59 12.11 -6.57
CA ASP A 15 -6.47 11.95 -7.50
C ASP A 15 -5.19 11.54 -6.72
N PRO A 16 -4.76 10.27 -6.84
CA PRO A 16 -3.58 9.77 -6.12
C PRO A 16 -2.29 10.57 -6.37
N SER A 17 -2.08 11.06 -7.59
CA SER A 17 -0.90 11.84 -7.97
C SER A 17 -0.87 13.17 -7.25
N VAL A 18 -1.99 13.89 -7.25
CA VAL A 18 -2.14 15.19 -6.59
C VAL A 18 -1.99 15.02 -5.09
N LEU A 19 -2.74 14.08 -4.49
CA LEU A 19 -2.67 13.81 -3.06
C LEU A 19 -1.24 13.49 -2.61
N MET A 20 -0.57 12.57 -3.29
CA MET A 20 0.77 12.12 -2.88
C MET A 20 1.81 13.24 -3.03
N THR A 21 1.70 14.05 -4.08
CA THR A 21 2.60 15.20 -4.29
C THR A 21 2.39 16.27 -3.23
N HIS A 22 1.14 16.61 -2.93
CA HIS A 22 0.78 17.56 -1.87
C HIS A 22 1.22 17.04 -0.49
N LEU A 23 0.94 15.79 -0.20
CA LEU A 23 1.29 15.15 1.06
C LEU A 23 2.81 15.08 1.28
N ASN A 24 3.60 14.84 0.22
CA ASN A 24 5.06 14.92 0.30
C ASN A 24 5.53 16.33 0.65
N ALA A 25 4.97 17.37 0.03
CA ALA A 25 5.33 18.75 0.30
C ALA A 25 5.05 19.15 1.76
N GLU A 26 3.87 18.82 2.29
CA GLU A 26 3.50 19.11 3.68
C GLU A 26 4.31 18.27 4.68
N PHE A 27 4.50 16.99 4.39
CA PHE A 27 5.29 16.11 5.25
C PHE A 27 6.74 16.60 5.36
N THR A 28 7.35 16.99 4.24
CA THR A 28 8.74 17.48 4.23
C THR A 28 8.90 18.78 5.03
N LYS A 29 7.93 19.71 4.96
CA LYS A 29 7.93 20.94 5.78
C LYS A 29 7.93 20.61 7.28
N ILE A 30 7.09 19.68 7.70
CA ILE A 30 7.01 19.25 9.10
C ILE A 30 8.33 18.61 9.54
N LEU A 31 8.89 17.72 8.71
CA LEU A 31 10.14 17.03 9.04
C LEU A 31 11.32 18.00 9.18
N ARG A 32 11.42 19.02 8.31
CA ARG A 32 12.44 20.07 8.41
C ARG A 32 12.42 20.78 9.77
N GLN A 33 11.25 20.97 10.37
CA GLN A 33 11.12 21.61 11.70
C GLN A 33 11.63 20.71 12.83
N THR A 34 11.60 19.38 12.65
CA THR A 34 12.03 18.41 13.67
C THR A 34 13.54 18.15 13.66
N GLY A 35 14.28 18.64 12.66
CA GLY A 35 15.73 18.45 12.55
C GLY A 35 16.17 16.99 12.36
N THR A 36 15.24 16.07 12.10
CA THR A 36 15.50 14.63 11.93
C THR A 36 15.22 14.22 10.48
N VAL A 37 16.11 13.39 9.91
CA VAL A 37 15.89 12.79 8.59
C VAL A 37 14.94 11.61 8.76
N LEU A 38 13.64 11.84 8.51
CA LEU A 38 12.62 10.81 8.48
C LEU A 38 12.08 10.67 7.06
N PHE A 39 11.58 9.49 6.74
CA PHE A 39 10.87 9.25 5.49
C PHE A 39 9.80 8.18 5.71
N ALA A 40 8.85 8.09 4.78
CA ALA A 40 7.83 7.06 4.80
C ALA A 40 7.61 6.49 3.40
N THR A 41 7.52 5.17 3.29
CA THR A 41 7.02 4.54 2.07
C THR A 41 5.49 4.62 2.06
N ALA A 42 4.90 4.77 0.89
CA ALA A 42 3.45 4.87 0.74
C ALA A 42 2.95 4.37 -0.62
N PHE A 43 1.72 3.89 -0.61
CA PHE A 43 0.93 3.54 -1.77
C PHE A 43 -0.47 4.07 -1.53
N TYR A 44 -1.01 4.81 -2.48
CA TYR A 44 -2.37 5.34 -2.40
C TYR A 44 -3.11 5.02 -3.69
N SER A 45 -4.35 4.57 -3.57
CA SER A 45 -5.17 4.15 -4.70
C SER A 45 -6.62 4.57 -4.53
N VAL A 46 -7.25 4.89 -5.65
CA VAL A 46 -8.68 5.19 -5.77
C VAL A 46 -9.25 4.21 -6.79
N LEU A 47 -10.30 3.49 -6.38
CA LEU A 47 -11.04 2.56 -7.24
C LEU A 47 -12.33 3.22 -7.72
N ASP A 48 -12.49 3.33 -9.03
CA ASP A 48 -13.78 3.56 -9.67
C ASP A 48 -14.48 2.21 -9.82
N SER A 49 -15.50 1.96 -9.00
CA SER A 49 -16.23 0.68 -9.00
C SER A 49 -17.14 0.50 -10.22
N ASP A 50 -17.56 1.60 -10.85
CA ASP A 50 -18.46 1.55 -12.00
C ASP A 50 -17.68 1.20 -13.27
N GLN A 51 -16.47 1.74 -13.40
CA GLN A 51 -15.57 1.47 -14.53
C GLN A 51 -14.61 0.29 -14.27
N GLY A 52 -14.46 -0.15 -13.02
CA GLY A 52 -13.44 -1.13 -12.62
C GLY A 52 -12.02 -0.58 -12.75
N GLU A 53 -11.83 0.75 -12.80
CA GLU A 53 -10.51 1.38 -12.95
C GLU A 53 -9.90 1.67 -11.58
N LEU A 54 -8.75 1.07 -11.29
CA LEU A 54 -7.92 1.42 -10.14
C LEU A 54 -6.84 2.40 -10.58
N ARG A 55 -6.88 3.62 -10.05
CA ARG A 55 -5.83 4.63 -10.18
C ARG A 55 -4.98 4.63 -8.93
N TYR A 56 -3.66 4.73 -9.07
CA TYR A 56 -2.77 4.73 -7.91
C TYR A 56 -1.47 5.51 -8.12
N ALA A 57 -0.86 5.91 -7.00
CA ALA A 57 0.45 6.53 -6.92
C ALA A 57 1.29 5.84 -5.83
N ARG A 58 2.61 5.78 -6.03
CA ARG A 58 3.55 5.00 -5.22
C ARG A 58 4.79 5.81 -4.86
N ALA A 59 5.14 5.80 -3.58
CA ALA A 59 6.32 6.44 -2.99
C ALA A 59 7.19 5.39 -2.29
N GLY A 60 8.12 4.77 -3.02
CA GLY A 60 9.05 3.77 -2.47
C GLY A 60 8.44 2.46 -1.94
N HIS A 61 7.11 2.34 -1.84
CA HIS A 61 6.43 1.11 -1.39
C HIS A 61 6.63 -0.03 -2.41
N PRO A 62 6.72 -1.30 -1.99
CA PRO A 62 6.72 -2.44 -2.93
C PRO A 62 5.48 -2.44 -3.83
N TYR A 63 5.59 -3.02 -5.03
CA TYR A 63 4.43 -3.14 -5.92
C TYR A 63 3.41 -4.13 -5.32
N PRO A 64 2.14 -3.73 -5.14
CA PRO A 64 1.08 -4.66 -4.77
C PRO A 64 0.85 -5.70 -5.87
N PHE A 65 0.24 -6.83 -5.53
CA PHE A 65 -0.10 -7.86 -6.51
C PHE A 65 -1.55 -7.73 -6.97
N HIS A 66 -1.78 -7.85 -8.28
CA HIS A 66 -3.09 -8.09 -8.88
C HIS A 66 -3.33 -9.60 -8.98
N VAL A 67 -4.38 -10.07 -8.31
CA VAL A 67 -4.85 -11.45 -8.35
C VAL A 67 -6.02 -11.52 -9.31
N GLN A 68 -5.78 -12.03 -10.51
CA GLN A 68 -6.80 -12.21 -11.54
C GLN A 68 -7.51 -13.54 -11.30
N ARG A 69 -8.65 -13.49 -10.62
CA ARG A 69 -9.29 -14.69 -10.04
C ARG A 69 -9.77 -15.65 -11.11
N ARG A 70 -10.28 -15.13 -12.23
CA ARG A 70 -10.78 -15.93 -13.36
C ARG A 70 -9.66 -16.56 -14.17
N ALA A 71 -8.57 -15.84 -14.36
CA ALA A 71 -7.39 -16.33 -15.07
C ALA A 71 -6.51 -17.25 -14.20
N GLY A 72 -6.67 -17.21 -12.88
CA GLY A 72 -5.84 -17.97 -11.94
C GLY A 72 -4.40 -17.45 -11.87
N THR A 73 -4.16 -16.19 -12.23
CA THR A 73 -2.83 -15.59 -12.32
C THR A 73 -2.63 -14.54 -11.23
N VAL A 74 -1.36 -14.35 -10.85
CA VAL A 74 -0.94 -13.30 -9.91
C VAL A 74 0.26 -12.60 -10.50
N ALA A 75 0.18 -11.27 -10.62
CA ALA A 75 1.26 -10.44 -11.15
C ALA A 75 1.37 -9.14 -10.35
N PRO A 76 2.56 -8.53 -10.23
CA PRO A 76 2.67 -7.18 -9.69
C PRO A 76 1.81 -6.19 -10.49
N LEU A 77 1.26 -5.18 -9.83
CA LEU A 77 0.53 -4.12 -10.50
C LEU A 77 1.42 -3.42 -11.55
N PRO A 78 0.90 -3.20 -12.78
CA PRO A 78 1.67 -2.58 -13.85
C PRO A 78 1.92 -1.10 -13.56
N GLY A 79 3.18 -0.73 -13.29
CA GLY A 79 3.58 0.65 -13.09
C GLY A 79 3.98 1.35 -14.39
N ILE A 80 3.75 2.67 -14.46
CA ILE A 80 4.39 3.50 -15.47
C ILE A 80 5.80 3.85 -14.99
N GLU A 81 6.83 3.50 -15.78
CA GLU A 81 8.20 3.92 -15.49
C GLU A 81 8.29 5.45 -15.41
N GLY A 82 8.94 5.97 -14.36
CA GLY A 82 9.05 7.41 -14.11
C GLY A 82 7.82 8.06 -13.45
N ALA A 83 6.68 7.38 -13.34
CA ALA A 83 5.53 7.86 -12.55
C ALA A 83 5.70 7.63 -11.05
N THR A 84 6.75 6.93 -10.62
CA THR A 84 6.98 6.62 -9.21
C THR A 84 8.05 7.53 -8.63
N GLY A 85 7.71 8.21 -7.53
CA GLY A 85 8.64 9.07 -6.79
C GLY A 85 9.37 8.33 -5.65
N PRO A 86 10.38 8.99 -5.05
CA PRO A 86 11.06 8.48 -3.85
C PRO A 86 10.09 8.33 -2.67
N ALA A 87 10.54 7.71 -1.58
CA ALA A 87 9.78 7.73 -0.33
C ALA A 87 9.45 9.17 0.09
N LEU A 88 8.29 9.35 0.71
CA LEU A 88 7.80 10.65 1.16
C LEU A 88 8.78 11.26 2.17
N GLY A 89 9.03 12.56 2.05
CA GLY A 89 9.92 13.30 2.93
C GLY A 89 11.40 13.28 2.51
N LEU A 90 11.78 12.50 1.48
CA LEU A 90 13.17 12.46 1.01
C LEU A 90 13.55 13.64 0.13
N LEU A 91 12.68 14.05 -0.79
CA LEU A 91 12.91 15.15 -1.73
C LEU A 91 11.68 16.07 -1.75
N ASP A 92 11.86 17.34 -1.43
CA ASP A 92 10.79 18.34 -1.41
C ASP A 92 10.09 18.49 -2.78
N SER A 93 10.85 18.40 -3.86
CA SER A 93 10.38 18.60 -5.24
C SER A 93 9.91 17.30 -5.91
N ALA A 94 9.82 16.19 -5.18
CA ALA A 94 9.31 14.94 -5.75
C ALA A 94 7.84 15.08 -6.16
N SER A 95 7.54 14.65 -7.37
CA SER A 95 6.19 14.46 -7.87
C SER A 95 5.91 12.97 -8.06
N TYR A 96 4.63 12.62 -7.95
CA TYR A 96 4.16 11.25 -8.06
C TYR A 96 3.13 11.19 -9.18
N GLY A 97 3.31 10.31 -10.14
CA GLY A 97 2.39 10.12 -11.27
C GLY A 97 1.33 9.05 -10.99
N ASN A 98 0.20 9.16 -11.68
CA ASN A 98 -0.86 8.16 -11.66
C ASN A 98 -0.51 6.99 -12.58
N SER A 99 -0.50 5.78 -12.03
CA SER A 99 -0.62 4.54 -12.78
C SER A 99 -2.07 4.05 -12.73
N ARG A 100 -2.47 3.24 -13.71
CA ARG A 100 -3.85 2.75 -13.83
C ARG A 100 -3.86 1.27 -14.19
N VAL A 101 -4.83 0.55 -13.66
CA VAL A 101 -5.13 -0.84 -14.05
C VAL A 101 -6.64 -1.02 -14.10
N LEU A 102 -7.11 -1.86 -15.03
CA LEU A 102 -8.48 -2.31 -15.07
C LEU A 102 -8.59 -3.61 -14.27
N LEU A 103 -9.57 -3.67 -13.37
CA LEU A 103 -9.87 -4.85 -12.56
C LEU A 103 -11.16 -5.47 -13.07
N GLU A 104 -11.17 -6.80 -13.22
CA GLU A 104 -12.41 -7.50 -13.48
C GLU A 104 -13.20 -7.71 -12.19
N PRO A 105 -14.54 -7.81 -12.25
CA PRO A 105 -15.35 -8.16 -11.09
C PRO A 105 -14.87 -9.46 -10.44
N GLY A 106 -14.48 -9.34 -9.17
CA GLY A 106 -13.96 -10.45 -8.36
C GLY A 106 -12.43 -10.50 -8.25
N ASP A 107 -11.69 -9.69 -9.02
CA ASP A 107 -10.24 -9.57 -8.87
C ASP A 107 -9.84 -8.91 -7.55
N TRP A 108 -8.66 -9.27 -7.04
CA TRP A 108 -8.13 -8.69 -5.81
C TRP A 108 -6.84 -7.92 -6.04
N VAL A 109 -6.62 -6.90 -5.21
CA VAL A 109 -5.35 -6.19 -5.10
C VAL A 109 -4.79 -6.44 -3.71
N LEU A 110 -3.65 -7.13 -3.65
CA LEU A 110 -2.99 -7.50 -2.40
C LEU A 110 -1.89 -6.50 -2.05
N LEU A 111 -2.17 -5.67 -1.05
CA LEU A 111 -1.21 -4.74 -0.46
C LEU A 111 -0.52 -5.39 0.74
N PHE A 112 0.77 -5.13 0.88
CA PHE A 112 1.57 -5.65 1.99
C PHE A 112 2.61 -4.62 2.39
N THR A 113 2.94 -4.57 3.68
CA THR A 113 4.05 -3.76 4.17
C THR A 113 5.31 -4.62 4.26
N ASP A 114 6.47 -3.99 4.13
CA ASP A 114 7.81 -4.61 4.21
C ASP A 114 8.10 -5.35 5.52
N GLY A 115 7.34 -5.08 6.59
CA GLY A 115 7.30 -5.89 7.80
C GLY A 115 6.97 -7.37 7.56
N TRP A 116 6.33 -7.71 6.43
CA TRP A 116 6.08 -9.09 6.01
C TRP A 116 7.35 -9.83 5.58
N ILE A 117 8.19 -9.20 4.77
CA ILE A 117 9.38 -9.82 4.16
C ILE A 117 10.38 -10.23 5.24
N GLY A 118 10.55 -9.40 6.27
CA GLY A 118 11.44 -9.70 7.40
C GLY A 118 10.95 -10.81 8.35
N CYS A 119 9.65 -11.12 8.36
CA CYS A 119 9.06 -12.13 9.25
C CYS A 119 8.97 -13.53 8.61
N TRP A 120 9.21 -13.65 7.29
CA TRP A 120 9.10 -14.90 6.54
C TRP A 120 9.88 -16.09 7.14
N PRO A 121 11.13 -15.93 7.66
CA PRO A 121 11.86 -17.06 8.26
C PRO A 121 11.26 -17.57 9.57
N ARG A 122 10.38 -16.81 10.23
CA ARG A 122 9.68 -17.24 11.46
C ARG A 122 8.39 -18.00 11.19
N LEU A 123 7.86 -17.94 9.97
CA LEU A 123 6.62 -18.62 9.59
C LEU A 123 6.86 -20.04 9.06
N THR A 124 8.09 -20.40 8.68
CA THR A 124 8.44 -21.74 8.19
C THR A 124 8.46 -22.84 9.27
N GLY A 125 8.23 -22.48 10.53
CA GLY A 125 7.93 -23.43 11.61
C GLY A 125 6.45 -23.85 11.69
N LEU A 126 5.55 -23.20 10.95
CA LEU A 126 4.16 -23.61 10.82
C LEU A 126 4.09 -24.77 9.82
N ARG A 127 4.22 -26.00 10.35
CA ARG A 127 3.72 -27.18 9.63
C ARG A 127 2.27 -26.90 9.24
N ALA A 128 1.94 -27.13 7.97
CA ALA A 128 0.58 -27.17 7.48
C ALA A 128 -0.20 -28.25 8.27
N ALA A 129 -0.86 -27.83 9.34
CA ALA A 129 -1.74 -28.69 10.11
C ALA A 129 -3.14 -28.60 9.52
N ASN A 130 -3.44 -29.56 8.64
CA ASN A 130 -4.77 -30.07 8.26
C ASN A 130 -5.79 -29.12 7.56
N PRO A 131 -6.57 -29.60 6.58
CA PRO A 131 -7.37 -28.76 5.68
C PRO A 131 -8.79 -28.50 6.21
N LEU A 132 -8.92 -28.07 7.46
CA LEU A 132 -10.20 -27.62 8.02
C LEU A 132 -9.96 -26.38 8.90
N TRP A 133 -10.27 -25.23 8.32
CA TRP A 133 -10.11 -23.89 8.92
C TRP A 133 -10.67 -23.84 10.34
N THR A 134 -9.81 -23.56 11.32
CA THR A 134 -10.23 -23.11 12.65
C THR A 134 -9.23 -22.07 13.19
N THR A 135 -9.71 -20.85 13.38
CA THR A 135 -8.99 -19.77 14.04
C THR A 135 -8.92 -20.04 15.54
N SER A 136 -7.74 -20.29 16.08
CA SER A 136 -7.48 -20.12 17.51
C SER A 136 -6.51 -18.95 17.71
N VAL A 137 -7.03 -17.87 18.28
CA VAL A 137 -6.25 -16.72 18.74
C VAL A 137 -5.40 -17.17 19.92
N TRP A 138 -4.08 -17.16 19.75
CA TRP A 138 -3.13 -17.16 20.85
C TRP A 138 -2.19 -15.97 20.69
N SER A 139 -2.20 -15.07 21.68
CA SER A 139 -1.52 -13.76 21.64
C SER A 139 -0.29 -13.74 22.54
N PRO A 140 0.91 -13.44 22.01
CA PRO A 140 2.00 -12.84 22.78
C PRO A 140 2.03 -11.30 22.64
N PRO A 141 2.62 -10.55 23.59
CA PRO A 141 2.31 -9.12 23.78
C PRO A 141 2.96 -8.12 22.82
N SER A 142 3.88 -8.52 21.93
CA SER A 142 4.82 -7.56 21.32
C SER A 142 4.86 -7.46 19.79
N CYS A 143 4.12 -8.26 19.02
CA CYS A 143 4.08 -8.11 17.56
C CYS A 143 2.67 -8.26 17.00
N ARG A 144 2.04 -7.14 16.61
CA ARG A 144 0.78 -7.14 15.86
C ARG A 144 1.07 -7.09 14.35
N CYS A 145 1.30 -8.25 13.74
CA CYS A 145 1.09 -8.44 12.31
C CYS A 145 -0.16 -9.31 12.14
N GLY A 146 -1.33 -8.69 12.08
CA GLY A 146 -2.59 -9.36 11.83
C GLY A 146 -3.04 -9.11 10.39
N LEU A 147 -2.87 -10.10 9.52
CA LEU A 147 -3.57 -10.14 8.23
C LEU A 147 -4.89 -10.90 8.47
N ARG A 148 -6.03 -10.22 8.44
CA ARG A 148 -7.36 -10.85 8.49
C ARG A 148 -7.99 -10.71 7.11
N LEU A 149 -7.84 -11.74 6.29
CA LEU A 149 -8.62 -11.94 5.08
C LEU A 149 -9.78 -12.86 5.45
N THR A 150 -11.00 -12.32 5.51
CA THR A 150 -12.22 -13.13 5.62
C THR A 150 -12.91 -13.12 4.27
N CYS A 151 -13.11 -14.31 3.71
CA CYS A 151 -14.16 -14.58 2.72
C CYS A 151 -15.23 -15.41 3.42
N ASP A 152 -16.49 -15.00 3.29
CA ASP A 152 -17.61 -15.92 3.25
C ASP A 152 -17.84 -16.31 1.78
#